data_AF-A0A838II78-F1
#
_entry.id   AF-A0A838II78-F1
#
_cell.length_a   1.000
_cell.length_b   1.000
_cell.length_c   1.000
_cell.angle_alpha   90.00
_cell.angle_beta   90.00
_cell.angle_gamma   90.00
#
_symmetry.space_group_name_H-M   'P 1'
#
loop_
_entity.id
_entity.type
_entity.pdbx_description
1 polymer ?
#
loop_
_entity_poly.entity_id
_entity_poly.type
_entity_poly.pdbx_seq_one_letter_code
_entity_poly.pdbx_strand_id
1 'polypeptide(L)'
;MLEGLALLKAHLFDGAELGAKSWPGIATSLERAEDNALVVALLALADMPALTKKWLAWRRVSGLSELSGVERLLYLSIERDDVEQAIDEALATALAAPVADGLVRAGFPWSHPGLVGLLDSDEGRAPAAWLLADVGAEELAGWLEACEDDEAALAVARSIGLNGNALYWDEIVAWLELARDEGDEDARKGFHAALANLDPTAYARAVMLGEMEVDWLGQSVCVADFLGAHGPTEWLETLELLAHHASQAAFEFAALLAVSAAAGADNELWDSEDVEAMLQCLEIAREAPGEAVAQFSASGQFGFQMALGEEDDLAVLLAEAAIHERLLALGEASPGVGGLPLSATDLEWAPLDVAEEFFERMLAAGELSDEALVALVRTLVDLRQWSEREPEHFGALAARTAKQFKAHPSAAVAAAGARIEQEASFEHEIIAQTARREDVIGLDAVRQLVERGGDEALAALVELWVGGPLERAPFYRESLIQVRA
;
A
#
# COMPACT_ATOMS: atom_id res chain seq x y z
N MET A 1 -13.47 29.73 1.86
CA MET A 1 -12.52 28.94 1.06
C MET A 1 -11.56 29.90 0.39
N LEU A 2 -10.26 29.72 0.60
CA LEU A 2 -9.23 30.62 0.08
C LEU A 2 -8.96 30.35 -1.39
N GLU A 3 -8.87 31.43 -2.17
CA GLU A 3 -8.67 31.39 -3.62
C GLU A 3 -7.43 30.57 -4.01
N GLY A 4 -6.32 30.66 -3.28
CA GLY A 4 -5.09 29.92 -3.57
C GLY A 4 -5.18 28.41 -3.34
N LEU A 5 -5.80 27.99 -2.23
CA LEU A 5 -6.04 26.58 -1.94
C LEU A 5 -6.98 25.96 -2.99
N ALA A 6 -8.07 26.66 -3.30
CA ALA A 6 -9.01 26.22 -4.33
C ALA A 6 -8.35 26.11 -5.71
N LEU A 7 -7.46 27.03 -6.06
CA LEU A 7 -6.70 27.01 -7.31
C LEU A 7 -5.78 25.78 -7.41
N LEU A 8 -5.03 25.46 -6.35
CA LEU A 8 -4.13 24.30 -6.32
C LEU A 8 -4.90 22.98 -6.38
N LYS A 9 -6.01 22.89 -5.65
CA LYS A 9 -6.91 21.72 -5.72
C LYS A 9 -7.48 21.53 -7.12
N ALA A 10 -8.00 22.59 -7.73
CA ALA A 10 -8.54 22.52 -9.09
C ALA A 10 -7.47 22.08 -10.11
N HIS A 11 -6.21 22.45 -9.90
CA HIS A 11 -5.12 21.99 -10.77
C HIS A 11 -4.83 20.50 -10.61
N LEU A 12 -4.62 20.06 -9.38
CA LEU A 12 -4.23 18.69 -9.06
C LEU A 12 -5.35 17.69 -9.33
N PHE A 13 -6.59 18.05 -9.03
CA PHE A 13 -7.73 17.13 -9.04
C PHE A 13 -8.66 17.31 -10.24
N ASP A 14 -8.75 18.54 -10.79
CA ASP A 14 -9.65 18.84 -11.92
C ASP A 14 -8.90 19.17 -13.23
N GLY A 15 -7.56 19.12 -13.22
CA GLY A 15 -6.73 19.44 -14.39
C GLY A 15 -6.77 20.91 -14.82
N ALA A 16 -7.15 21.83 -13.93
CA ALA A 16 -7.21 23.25 -14.25
C ALA A 16 -5.81 23.83 -14.52
N GLU A 17 -5.66 24.66 -15.56
CA GLU A 17 -4.37 25.29 -15.84
C GLU A 17 -4.00 26.35 -14.77
N LEU A 18 -2.83 26.20 -14.16
CA LEU A 18 -2.23 27.22 -13.30
C LEU A 18 -1.08 27.92 -14.00
N GLY A 19 -0.90 29.19 -13.66
CA GLY A 19 0.22 29.98 -14.16
C GLY A 19 0.58 31.11 -13.22
N ALA A 20 1.55 31.92 -13.64
CA ALA A 20 2.08 33.01 -12.81
C ALA A 20 1.03 34.02 -12.31
N LYS A 21 -0.13 34.10 -12.97
CA LYS A 21 -1.25 34.97 -12.56
C LYS A 21 -2.00 34.44 -11.32
N SER A 22 -1.87 33.16 -10.99
CA SER A 22 -2.47 32.52 -9.81
C SER A 22 -1.71 32.82 -8.52
N TRP A 23 -0.46 33.30 -8.64
CA TRP A 23 0.42 33.57 -7.49
C TRP A 23 -0.17 34.49 -6.41
N PRO A 24 -0.87 35.60 -6.70
CA PRO A 24 -1.43 36.45 -5.64
C PRO A 24 -2.41 35.70 -4.72
N GLY A 25 -3.26 34.83 -5.26
CA GLY A 25 -4.19 34.01 -4.48
C GLY A 25 -3.46 32.97 -3.63
N ILE A 26 -2.43 32.34 -4.19
CA ILE A 26 -1.56 31.38 -3.49
C ILE A 26 -0.77 32.07 -2.36
N ALA A 27 -0.12 33.20 -2.63
CA ALA A 27 0.62 33.99 -1.64
C ALA A 27 -0.27 34.46 -0.49
N THR A 28 -1.50 34.90 -0.78
CA THR A 28 -2.49 35.27 0.25
C THR A 28 -2.85 34.07 1.15
N SER A 29 -2.87 32.86 0.59
CA SER A 29 -3.15 31.64 1.35
C SER A 29 -1.94 31.21 2.19
N LEU A 30 -0.71 31.34 1.67
CA LEU A 30 0.54 31.10 2.39
C LEU A 30 0.76 32.05 3.59
N GLU A 31 0.22 33.27 3.54
CA GLU A 31 0.29 34.22 4.66
C GLU A 31 -0.59 33.82 5.86
N ARG A 32 -1.47 32.83 5.70
CA ARG A 32 -2.32 32.30 6.78
C ARG A 32 -1.70 31.06 7.38
N ALA A 33 -1.50 31.08 8.70
CA ALA A 33 -0.81 30.02 9.42
C ALA A 33 -1.53 28.65 9.33
N GLU A 34 -2.86 28.64 9.30
CA GLU A 34 -3.68 27.43 9.28
C GLU A 34 -3.58 26.68 7.93
N ASP A 35 -3.37 27.40 6.82
CA ASP A 35 -3.35 26.81 5.47
C ASP A 35 -1.94 26.60 4.91
N ASN A 36 -0.91 27.14 5.58
CA ASN A 36 0.45 27.20 5.04
C ASN A 36 0.99 25.80 4.71
N ALA A 37 0.91 24.85 5.64
CA ALA A 37 1.44 23.50 5.42
C ALA A 37 0.75 22.77 4.26
N LEU A 38 -0.57 22.88 4.18
CA LEU A 38 -1.36 22.27 3.11
C LEU A 38 -1.06 22.90 1.74
N VAL A 39 -0.98 24.24 1.68
CA VAL A 39 -0.64 24.95 0.44
C VAL A 39 0.78 24.61 -0.02
N VAL A 40 1.75 24.50 0.89
CA VAL A 40 3.13 24.10 0.57
C VAL A 40 3.19 22.66 0.07
N ALA A 41 2.46 21.72 0.70
CA ALA A 41 2.39 20.34 0.24
C ALA A 41 1.80 20.24 -1.17
N LEU A 42 0.68 20.93 -1.44
CA LEU A 42 0.08 20.94 -2.77
C LEU A 42 0.99 21.59 -3.82
N LEU A 43 1.78 22.60 -3.44
CA LEU A 43 2.81 23.15 -4.33
C LEU A 43 3.92 22.15 -4.63
N ALA A 44 4.30 21.30 -3.66
CA ALA A 44 5.31 20.27 -3.85
C ALA A 44 4.82 19.16 -4.78
N LEU A 45 3.54 18.76 -4.66
CA LEU A 45 2.92 17.76 -5.51
C LEU A 45 2.62 18.25 -6.93
N ALA A 46 2.30 19.54 -7.10
CA ALA A 46 1.88 20.07 -8.40
C ALA A 46 3.01 20.22 -9.42
N ASP A 47 4.27 20.02 -9.03
CA ASP A 47 5.44 20.16 -9.89
C ASP A 47 5.38 21.39 -10.83
N MET A 48 5.29 22.57 -10.23
CA MET A 48 5.18 23.84 -10.96
C MET A 48 6.40 24.75 -10.74
N PRO A 49 7.49 24.59 -11.52
CA PRO A 49 8.74 25.34 -11.33
C PRO A 49 8.55 26.86 -11.24
N ALA A 50 7.61 27.42 -12.00
CA ALA A 50 7.31 28.86 -11.98
C ALA A 50 6.72 29.35 -10.64
N LEU A 51 5.86 28.56 -10.01
CA LEU A 51 5.27 28.90 -8.72
C LEU A 51 6.22 28.58 -7.57
N THR A 52 6.97 27.48 -7.67
CA THR A 52 8.01 27.13 -6.68
C THR A 52 9.11 28.19 -6.63
N LYS A 53 9.52 28.74 -7.79
CA LYS A 53 10.44 29.89 -7.86
C LYS A 53 9.87 31.15 -7.19
N LYS A 54 8.55 31.38 -7.30
CA LYS A 54 7.89 32.51 -6.63
C LYS A 54 7.84 32.29 -5.12
N TRP A 55 7.57 31.06 -4.68
CA TRP A 55 7.61 30.68 -3.28
C TRP A 55 9.00 30.89 -2.68
N LEU A 56 10.08 30.41 -3.32
CA LEU A 56 11.45 30.68 -2.86
C LEU A 56 11.74 32.17 -2.67
N ALA A 57 11.36 32.99 -3.67
CA ALA A 57 11.59 34.43 -3.64
C ALA A 57 10.77 35.13 -2.54
N TRP A 58 9.55 34.65 -2.29
CA TRP A 58 8.68 35.17 -1.23
C TRP A 58 9.16 34.75 0.16
N ARG A 59 9.50 33.47 0.34
CA ARG A 59 9.92 32.88 1.62
C ARG A 59 11.29 33.36 2.06
N ARG A 60 12.15 33.75 1.12
CA ARG A 60 13.53 34.23 1.34
C ARG A 60 14.36 33.23 2.13
N VAL A 61 14.34 31.98 1.70
CA VAL A 61 15.05 30.87 2.35
C VAL A 61 16.55 31.16 2.40
N SER A 62 17.13 31.20 3.61
CA SER A 62 18.57 31.36 3.83
C SER A 62 19.31 30.03 4.01
N GLY A 63 18.59 28.94 4.31
CA GLY A 63 19.14 27.59 4.45
C GLY A 63 18.10 26.55 4.86
N LEU A 64 18.44 25.27 4.70
CA LEU A 64 17.57 24.11 4.96
C LEU A 64 17.13 23.96 6.42
N SER A 65 17.94 24.42 7.38
CA SER A 65 17.64 24.31 8.83
C SER A 65 16.47 25.18 9.29
N GLU A 66 16.07 26.18 8.49
CA GLU A 66 14.98 27.12 8.83
C GLU A 66 13.62 26.67 8.29
N LEU A 67 13.61 25.61 7.48
CA LEU A 67 12.41 25.07 6.84
C LEU A 67 11.74 24.04 7.74
N SER A 68 10.41 24.13 7.84
CA SER A 68 9.58 23.03 8.35
C SER A 68 9.69 21.79 7.44
N GLY A 69 9.24 20.62 7.91
CA GLY A 69 9.33 19.37 7.14
C GLY A 69 8.71 19.49 5.74
N VAL A 70 7.49 20.03 5.65
CA VAL A 70 6.78 20.21 4.37
C VAL A 70 7.45 21.26 3.46
N GLU A 71 7.97 22.36 4.03
CA GLU A 71 8.73 23.35 3.27
C GLU A 71 10.06 22.78 2.75
N ARG A 72 10.65 21.84 3.51
CA ARG A 72 11.84 21.11 3.08
C ARG A 72 11.54 20.23 1.88
N LEU A 73 10.42 19.48 1.88
CA LEU A 73 10.00 18.68 0.72
C LEU A 73 9.87 19.54 -0.55
N LEU A 74 9.18 20.69 -0.45
CA LEU A 74 9.06 21.64 -1.56
C LEU A 74 10.42 22.22 -1.99
N TYR A 75 11.34 22.45 -1.05
CA TYR A 75 12.66 22.99 -1.36
C TYR A 75 13.54 21.95 -2.08
N LEU A 76 13.49 20.70 -1.64
CA LEU A 76 14.26 19.59 -2.21
C LEU A 76 13.80 19.23 -3.64
N SER A 77 12.53 19.52 -3.98
CA SER A 77 11.98 19.29 -5.32
C SER A 77 12.39 20.35 -6.37
N ILE A 78 13.36 21.22 -6.06
CA ILE A 78 13.71 22.37 -6.91
C ILE A 78 14.98 22.07 -7.70
N GLU A 79 14.82 21.95 -9.01
CA GLU A 79 15.93 21.78 -9.96
C GLU A 79 16.70 23.10 -10.18
N ARG A 80 17.67 23.39 -9.30
CA ARG A 80 18.57 24.55 -9.40
C ARG A 80 19.93 24.23 -8.78
N ASP A 81 21.02 24.63 -9.46
CA ASP A 81 22.40 24.45 -8.99
C ASP A 81 22.65 24.92 -7.53
N ASP A 82 22.05 26.05 -7.12
CA ASP A 82 22.22 26.57 -5.75
C ASP A 82 21.48 25.75 -4.69
N VAL A 83 20.40 25.06 -5.08
CA VAL A 83 19.67 24.12 -4.22
C VAL A 83 20.42 22.81 -4.14
N GLU A 84 20.87 22.27 -5.27
CA GLU A 84 21.68 21.04 -5.33
C GLU A 84 22.94 21.16 -4.46
N GLN A 85 23.67 22.28 -4.57
CA GLN A 85 24.82 22.54 -3.71
C GLN A 85 24.45 22.59 -2.22
N ALA A 86 23.30 23.18 -1.88
CA ALA A 86 22.84 23.24 -0.48
C ALA A 86 22.44 21.86 0.06
N ILE A 87 21.93 20.97 -0.79
CA ILE A 87 21.63 19.57 -0.44
C ILE A 87 22.92 18.84 -0.11
N ASP A 88 23.93 18.90 -0.98
CA ASP A 88 25.24 18.26 -0.76
C ASP A 88 25.93 18.79 0.50
N GLU A 89 25.93 20.11 0.70
CA GLU A 89 26.48 20.72 1.91
C GLU A 89 25.74 20.23 3.17
N ALA A 90 24.42 20.06 3.12
CA ALA A 90 23.64 19.57 4.25
C ALA A 90 23.88 18.09 4.55
N LEU A 91 24.05 17.25 3.52
CA LEU A 91 24.38 15.83 3.65
C LEU A 91 25.78 15.58 4.23
N ALA A 92 26.63 16.61 4.28
CA ALA A 92 27.92 16.58 4.98
C ALA A 92 27.85 17.06 6.45
N THR A 93 26.66 17.33 6.99
CA THR A 93 26.47 17.91 8.33
C THR A 93 25.47 17.11 9.17
N ALA A 94 25.12 17.62 10.35
CA ALA A 94 24.07 17.05 11.21
C ALA A 94 22.67 17.06 10.58
N LEU A 95 22.47 17.72 9.42
CA LEU A 95 21.20 17.70 8.69
C LEU A 95 21.07 16.52 7.73
N ALA A 96 22.06 15.63 7.65
CA ALA A 96 22.11 14.57 6.65
C ALA A 96 20.89 13.63 6.69
N ALA A 97 20.55 13.04 7.84
CA ALA A 97 19.38 12.16 7.96
C ALA A 97 18.05 12.87 7.63
N PRO A 98 17.73 14.07 8.18
CA PRO A 98 16.52 14.80 7.81
C PRO A 98 16.44 15.27 6.34
N VAL A 99 17.58 15.38 5.64
CA VAL A 99 17.62 15.70 4.20
C VAL A 99 17.42 14.43 3.39
N ALA A 100 18.07 13.32 3.75
CA ALA A 100 17.88 12.03 3.11
C ALA A 100 16.41 11.55 3.20
N ASP A 101 15.80 11.62 4.38
CA ASP A 101 14.37 11.34 4.58
C ASP A 101 13.48 12.22 3.69
N GLY A 102 13.79 13.52 3.61
CA GLY A 102 13.07 14.46 2.74
C GLY A 102 13.19 14.13 1.25
N LEU A 103 14.37 13.69 0.79
CA LEU A 103 14.59 13.28 -0.60
C LEU A 103 13.78 12.03 -0.95
N VAL A 104 13.79 11.02 -0.07
CA VAL A 104 12.99 9.79 -0.25
C VAL A 104 11.49 10.10 -0.29
N ARG A 105 10.98 10.89 0.67
CA ARG A 105 9.56 11.30 0.71
C ARG A 105 9.14 12.08 -0.53
N ALA A 106 10.02 12.94 -1.02
CA ALA A 106 9.78 13.71 -2.24
C ALA A 106 9.93 12.84 -3.51
N GLY A 107 10.63 11.70 -3.42
CA GLY A 107 10.88 10.79 -4.54
C GLY A 107 12.02 11.22 -5.45
N PHE A 108 12.99 11.96 -4.92
CA PHE A 108 14.15 12.39 -5.69
C PHE A 108 15.36 11.50 -5.37
N PRO A 109 15.95 10.84 -6.37
CA PRO A 109 17.16 10.10 -6.15
C PRO A 109 18.33 11.04 -5.93
N TRP A 110 19.28 10.64 -5.09
CA TRP A 110 20.44 11.45 -4.76
C TRP A 110 21.64 10.61 -4.39
N SER A 111 22.81 10.96 -4.95
CA SER A 111 24.07 10.28 -4.66
C SER A 111 25.00 11.23 -3.91
N HIS A 112 25.41 10.84 -2.70
CA HIS A 112 26.37 11.61 -1.92
C HIS A 112 27.21 10.68 -1.02
N PRO A 113 28.54 10.87 -0.91
CA PRO A 113 29.40 10.01 -0.09
C PRO A 113 29.01 9.93 1.40
N GLY A 114 28.33 10.96 1.90
CA GLY A 114 27.82 10.99 3.28
C GLY A 114 26.70 9.99 3.56
N LEU A 115 26.01 9.47 2.54
CA LEU A 115 24.91 8.51 2.72
C LEU A 115 25.39 7.18 3.33
N VAL A 116 26.57 6.71 2.96
CA VAL A 116 27.13 5.46 3.51
C VAL A 116 27.28 5.54 5.04
N GLY A 117 27.72 6.69 5.54
CA GLY A 117 27.85 6.91 6.98
C GLY A 117 26.52 6.98 7.73
N LEU A 118 25.39 7.19 7.03
CA LEU A 118 24.05 7.18 7.64
C LEU A 118 23.50 5.76 7.85
N LEU A 119 24.00 4.75 7.12
CA LEU A 119 23.59 3.35 7.30
C LEU A 119 23.86 2.83 8.72
N ASP A 120 24.91 3.35 9.36
CA ASP A 120 25.29 3.01 10.74
C ASP A 120 24.41 3.72 11.80
N SER A 121 23.52 4.63 11.40
CA SER A 121 22.68 5.41 12.30
C SER A 121 21.20 5.00 12.19
N ASP A 122 20.54 4.75 13.32
CA ASP A 122 19.13 4.31 13.31
C ASP A 122 18.20 5.30 12.59
N GLU A 123 18.38 6.60 12.81
CA GLU A 123 17.58 7.66 12.17
C GLU A 123 17.87 7.81 10.67
N GLY A 124 19.07 7.44 10.21
CA GLY A 124 19.52 7.63 8.83
C GLY A 124 19.52 6.38 7.98
N ARG A 125 19.38 5.18 8.57
CA ARG A 125 19.58 3.89 7.90
C ARG A 125 18.61 3.66 6.76
N ALA A 126 17.31 3.68 7.04
CA ALA A 126 16.26 3.48 6.03
C ALA A 126 16.34 4.51 4.88
N PRO A 127 16.42 5.84 5.11
CA PRO A 127 16.49 6.78 4.00
C PRO A 127 17.80 6.69 3.21
N ALA A 128 18.92 6.38 3.85
CA ALA A 128 20.18 6.16 3.14
C ALA A 128 20.14 4.89 2.29
N ALA A 129 19.60 3.79 2.83
CA ALA A 129 19.43 2.54 2.11
C ALA A 129 18.55 2.73 0.87
N TRP A 130 17.44 3.45 1.00
CA TRP A 130 16.54 3.74 -0.12
C TRP A 130 17.23 4.56 -1.22
N LEU A 131 17.99 5.61 -0.87
CA LEU A 131 18.69 6.43 -1.85
C LEU A 131 19.85 5.68 -2.52
N LEU A 132 20.64 4.94 -1.74
CA LEU A 132 21.75 4.15 -2.26
C LEU A 132 21.27 2.97 -3.10
N ALA A 133 20.09 2.40 -2.80
CA ALA A 133 19.47 1.38 -3.62
C ALA A 133 19.33 1.87 -5.07
N ASP A 134 18.93 3.13 -5.30
CA ASP A 134 18.71 3.66 -6.65
C ASP A 134 20.01 4.08 -7.37
N VAL A 135 20.93 4.75 -6.67
CA VAL A 135 22.08 5.42 -7.32
C VAL A 135 23.48 5.08 -6.78
N GLY A 136 23.60 4.20 -5.78
CA GLY A 136 24.85 3.90 -5.07
C GLY A 136 25.05 2.42 -4.75
N ALA A 137 24.90 1.57 -5.76
CA ALA A 137 24.81 0.12 -5.53
C ALA A 137 26.08 -0.56 -5.07
N GLU A 138 27.24 -0.10 -5.54
CA GLU A 138 28.52 -0.65 -5.10
C GLU A 138 28.76 -0.33 -3.62
N GLU A 139 28.42 0.89 -3.18
CA GLU A 139 28.55 1.31 -1.79
C GLU A 139 27.59 0.57 -0.86
N LEU A 140 26.34 0.36 -1.29
CA LEU A 140 25.36 -0.37 -0.50
C LEU A 140 25.73 -1.85 -0.36
N ALA A 141 26.14 -2.50 -1.45
CA ALA A 141 26.61 -3.88 -1.43
C ALA A 141 27.86 -4.03 -0.54
N GLY A 142 28.80 -3.08 -0.63
CA GLY A 142 29.99 -3.07 0.23
C GLY A 142 29.67 -2.90 1.72
N TRP A 143 28.63 -2.12 2.06
CA TRP A 143 28.16 -2.01 3.44
C TRP A 143 27.45 -3.29 3.90
N LEU A 144 26.59 -3.89 3.06
CA LEU A 144 25.90 -5.16 3.38
C LEU A 144 26.89 -6.30 3.61
N GLU A 145 27.98 -6.39 2.84
CA GLU A 145 29.04 -7.39 3.06
C GLU A 145 29.76 -7.21 4.40
N ALA A 146 29.87 -5.96 4.87
CA ALA A 146 30.57 -5.61 6.11
C ALA A 146 29.66 -5.55 7.35
N CYS A 147 28.34 -5.57 7.17
CA CYS A 147 27.39 -5.53 8.27
C CYS A 147 27.43 -6.83 9.08
N GLU A 148 27.30 -6.73 10.40
CA GLU A 148 27.29 -7.86 11.33
C GLU A 148 25.98 -7.92 12.15
N ASP A 149 25.02 -7.05 11.85
CA ASP A 149 23.77 -6.87 12.60
C ASP A 149 22.54 -7.19 11.73
N ASP A 150 21.84 -8.27 12.08
CA ASP A 150 20.67 -8.77 11.36
C ASP A 150 19.53 -7.73 11.28
N GLU A 151 19.30 -6.95 12.34
CA GLU A 151 18.22 -5.95 12.37
C GLU A 151 18.55 -4.78 11.42
N ALA A 152 19.81 -4.36 11.41
CA ALA A 152 20.29 -3.33 10.50
C ALA A 152 20.26 -3.81 9.04
N ALA A 153 20.71 -5.04 8.78
CA ALA A 153 20.66 -5.65 7.45
C ALA A 153 19.21 -5.80 6.96
N LEU A 154 18.28 -6.22 7.82
CA LEU A 154 16.88 -6.33 7.50
C LEU A 154 16.24 -4.97 7.17
N ALA A 155 16.53 -3.92 7.93
CA ALA A 155 16.03 -2.58 7.64
C ALA A 155 16.49 -2.08 6.25
N VAL A 156 17.73 -2.40 5.87
CA VAL A 156 18.27 -2.13 4.53
C VAL A 156 17.56 -2.96 3.46
N ALA A 157 17.44 -4.28 3.67
CA ALA A 157 16.75 -5.18 2.73
C ALA A 157 15.29 -4.78 2.50
N ARG A 158 14.57 -4.41 3.56
CA ARG A 158 13.20 -3.89 3.49
C ARG A 158 13.12 -2.62 2.64
N SER A 159 14.05 -1.68 2.83
CA SER A 159 14.11 -0.43 2.05
C SER A 159 14.41 -0.69 0.57
N ILE A 160 15.30 -1.65 0.28
CA ILE A 160 15.61 -2.11 -1.09
C ILE A 160 14.38 -2.76 -1.73
N GLY A 161 13.71 -3.66 -1.00
CA GLY A 161 12.48 -4.32 -1.43
C GLY A 161 11.39 -3.32 -1.84
N LEU A 162 11.15 -2.32 -1.00
CA LEU A 162 10.17 -1.26 -1.28
C LEU A 162 10.59 -0.30 -2.41
N ASN A 163 11.88 -0.17 -2.69
CA ASN A 163 12.37 0.60 -3.83
C ASN A 163 12.25 -0.18 -5.15
N GLY A 164 12.17 -1.50 -5.11
CA GLY A 164 12.00 -2.36 -6.29
C GLY A 164 13.27 -2.59 -7.12
N ASN A 165 14.47 -2.35 -6.55
CA ASN A 165 15.71 -2.55 -7.29
C ASN A 165 16.21 -4.01 -7.27
N ALA A 166 15.74 -4.82 -8.22
CA ALA A 166 16.05 -6.25 -8.34
C ALA A 166 17.55 -6.62 -8.44
N LEU A 167 18.47 -5.65 -8.60
CA LEU A 167 19.91 -5.92 -8.62
C LEU A 167 20.45 -6.49 -7.30
N TYR A 168 19.77 -6.28 -6.18
CA TYR A 168 20.21 -6.73 -4.85
C TYR A 168 19.66 -8.10 -4.43
N TRP A 169 19.07 -8.84 -5.37
CA TRP A 169 18.50 -10.15 -5.08
C TRP A 169 19.52 -11.07 -4.39
N ASP A 170 20.72 -11.19 -4.96
CA ASP A 170 21.76 -12.11 -4.48
C ASP A 170 22.29 -11.69 -3.09
N GLU A 171 22.45 -10.39 -2.85
CA GLU A 171 22.89 -9.84 -1.56
C GLU A 171 21.87 -10.14 -0.45
N ILE A 172 20.57 -9.99 -0.71
CA ILE A 172 19.52 -10.29 0.27
C ILE A 172 19.42 -11.81 0.49
N VAL A 173 19.60 -12.63 -0.56
CA VAL A 173 19.66 -14.09 -0.43
C VAL A 173 20.83 -14.52 0.47
N ALA A 174 22.01 -13.92 0.33
CA ALA A 174 23.15 -14.24 1.18
C ALA A 174 22.85 -13.95 2.66
N TRP A 175 22.17 -12.84 2.97
CA TRP A 175 21.72 -12.52 4.32
C TRP A 175 20.66 -13.49 4.84
N LEU A 176 19.73 -13.91 4.00
CA LEU A 176 18.75 -14.94 4.35
C LEU A 176 19.44 -16.27 4.72
N GLU A 177 20.48 -16.68 4.00
CA GLU A 177 21.26 -17.88 4.31
C GLU A 177 21.97 -17.77 5.66
N LEU A 178 22.56 -16.61 5.96
CA LEU A 178 23.15 -16.35 7.28
C LEU A 178 22.11 -16.40 8.40
N ALA A 179 20.96 -15.75 8.20
CA ALA A 179 19.85 -15.77 9.17
C ALA A 179 19.28 -17.19 9.38
N ARG A 180 19.35 -18.07 8.37
CA ARG A 180 18.96 -19.49 8.51
C ARG A 180 19.92 -20.29 9.38
N ASP A 181 21.22 -20.04 9.24
CA ASP A 181 22.26 -20.79 9.94
C ASP A 181 22.46 -20.30 11.39
N GLU A 182 22.29 -19.01 11.63
CA GLU A 182 22.70 -18.35 12.88
C GLU A 182 21.57 -17.57 13.59
N GLY A 183 20.41 -17.39 12.95
CA GLY A 183 19.58 -16.20 13.19
C GLY A 183 18.21 -16.36 13.85
N ASP A 184 17.55 -15.20 13.90
CA ASP A 184 16.20 -14.91 14.39
C ASP A 184 15.13 -15.29 13.35
N GLU A 185 14.11 -16.04 13.78
CA GLU A 185 12.99 -16.47 12.93
C GLU A 185 12.24 -15.27 12.33
N ASP A 186 12.11 -14.18 13.08
CA ASP A 186 11.41 -12.98 12.61
C ASP A 186 12.21 -12.23 11.55
N ALA A 187 13.54 -12.19 11.69
CA ALA A 187 14.42 -11.59 10.68
C ALA A 187 14.40 -12.39 9.37
N ARG A 188 14.42 -13.73 9.46
CA ARG A 188 14.29 -14.62 8.32
C ARG A 188 13.01 -14.38 7.52
N LYS A 189 11.87 -14.26 8.20
CA LYS A 189 10.59 -13.90 7.58
C LYS A 189 10.63 -12.53 6.92
N GLY A 190 11.26 -11.55 7.58
CA GLY A 190 11.49 -10.23 7.02
C GLY A 190 12.30 -10.25 5.72
N PHE A 191 13.36 -11.06 5.63
CA PHE A 191 14.13 -11.22 4.39
C PHE A 191 13.33 -11.92 3.28
N HIS A 192 12.52 -12.93 3.61
CA HIS A 192 11.58 -13.53 2.64
C HIS A 192 10.60 -12.50 2.08
N ALA A 193 10.00 -11.67 2.95
CA ALA A 193 9.12 -10.59 2.52
C ALA A 193 9.84 -9.53 1.67
N ALA A 194 11.05 -9.12 2.04
CA ALA A 194 11.84 -8.17 1.26
C ALA A 194 12.12 -8.69 -0.16
N LEU A 195 12.45 -9.98 -0.31
CA LEU A 195 12.62 -10.62 -1.62
C LEU A 195 11.30 -10.71 -2.40
N ALA A 196 10.19 -11.03 -1.73
CA ALA A 196 8.87 -11.06 -2.36
C ALA A 196 8.46 -9.69 -2.90
N ASN A 197 8.74 -8.61 -2.15
CA ASN A 197 8.52 -7.23 -2.57
C ASN A 197 9.45 -6.79 -3.70
N LEU A 198 10.68 -7.32 -3.72
CA LEU A 198 11.69 -6.91 -4.69
C LEU A 198 11.36 -7.41 -6.09
N ASP A 199 11.02 -8.69 -6.20
CA ASP A 199 10.62 -9.34 -7.45
C ASP A 199 9.71 -10.53 -7.13
N PRO A 200 8.38 -10.35 -7.18
CA PRO A 200 7.42 -11.42 -6.95
C PRO A 200 7.65 -12.63 -7.87
N THR A 201 8.10 -12.41 -9.11
CA THR A 201 8.31 -13.50 -10.08
C THR A 201 9.54 -14.34 -9.73
N ALA A 202 10.66 -13.70 -9.38
CA ALA A 202 11.85 -14.41 -8.92
C ALA A 202 11.58 -15.16 -7.62
N TYR A 203 10.87 -14.52 -6.69
CA TYR A 203 10.45 -15.13 -5.43
C TYR A 203 9.59 -16.37 -5.64
N ALA A 204 8.56 -16.28 -6.48
CA ALA A 204 7.70 -17.41 -6.82
C ALA A 204 8.50 -18.62 -7.32
N ARG A 205 9.48 -18.38 -8.22
CA ARG A 205 10.34 -19.45 -8.74
C ARG A 205 11.15 -20.10 -7.62
N ALA A 206 11.72 -19.31 -6.73
CA ALA A 206 12.52 -19.81 -5.61
C ALA A 206 11.65 -20.60 -4.60
N VAL A 207 10.41 -20.18 -4.35
CA VAL A 207 9.44 -20.96 -3.55
C VAL A 207 9.16 -22.31 -4.21
N MET A 208 8.88 -22.35 -5.52
CA MET A 208 8.61 -23.61 -6.25
C MET A 208 9.82 -24.56 -6.26
N LEU A 209 11.05 -24.03 -6.17
CA LEU A 209 12.28 -24.81 -6.05
C LEU A 209 12.56 -25.29 -4.62
N GLY A 210 11.77 -24.84 -3.63
CA GLY A 210 11.98 -25.13 -2.21
C GLY A 210 13.13 -24.33 -1.59
N GLU A 211 13.52 -23.22 -2.21
CA GLU A 211 14.59 -22.33 -1.75
C GLU A 211 14.06 -21.24 -0.80
N MET A 212 12.76 -20.91 -0.89
CA MET A 212 12.08 -19.87 -0.10
C MET A 212 10.85 -20.40 0.64
N GLU A 213 10.44 -19.71 1.71
CA GLU A 213 9.30 -20.06 2.57
C GLU A 213 8.26 -18.93 2.60
N VAL A 214 6.97 -19.25 2.73
CA VAL A 214 5.86 -18.27 2.71
C VAL A 214 5.38 -17.83 4.10
N ASP A 215 6.12 -18.19 5.15
CA ASP A 215 5.76 -17.95 6.56
C ASP A 215 5.76 -16.48 6.99
N TRP A 216 6.27 -15.58 6.13
CA TRP A 216 6.23 -14.13 6.32
C TRP A 216 4.81 -13.54 6.24
N LEU A 217 3.85 -14.26 5.64
CA LEU A 217 2.46 -13.81 5.52
C LEU A 217 1.77 -13.58 6.87
N GLY A 218 2.32 -14.16 7.95
CA GLY A 218 1.86 -13.93 9.32
C GLY A 218 2.30 -12.59 9.91
N GLN A 219 3.27 -11.91 9.29
CA GLN A 219 3.79 -10.63 9.74
C GLN A 219 3.06 -9.48 9.03
N SER A 220 2.15 -8.82 9.75
CA SER A 220 1.30 -7.76 9.21
C SER A 220 2.08 -6.57 8.61
N VAL A 221 3.28 -6.29 9.10
CA VAL A 221 4.17 -5.26 8.54
C VAL A 221 4.70 -5.67 7.17
N CYS A 222 5.11 -6.93 7.01
CA CYS A 222 5.59 -7.47 5.74
C CYS A 222 4.50 -7.51 4.67
N VAL A 223 3.29 -7.94 5.05
CA VAL A 223 2.12 -7.88 4.17
C VAL A 223 1.81 -6.45 3.75
N ALA A 224 1.92 -5.49 4.67
CA ALA A 224 1.74 -4.08 4.34
C ALA A 224 2.85 -3.51 3.45
N ASP A 225 4.10 -3.99 3.57
CA ASP A 225 5.16 -3.61 2.64
C ASP A 225 4.83 -4.08 1.21
N PHE A 226 4.39 -5.33 1.07
CA PHE A 226 4.00 -5.90 -0.22
C PHE A 226 2.84 -5.13 -0.86
N LEU A 227 1.77 -4.90 -0.11
CA LEU A 227 0.60 -4.15 -0.61
C LEU A 227 0.93 -2.66 -0.83
N GLY A 228 1.89 -2.10 -0.10
CA GLY A 228 2.37 -0.74 -0.32
C GLY A 228 3.15 -0.58 -1.62
N ALA A 229 3.91 -1.60 -2.03
CA ALA A 229 4.74 -1.59 -3.24
C ALA A 229 3.97 -2.03 -4.50
N HIS A 230 3.18 -3.10 -4.40
CA HIS A 230 2.47 -3.70 -5.55
C HIS A 230 0.99 -3.31 -5.65
N GLY A 231 0.54 -2.39 -4.79
CA GLY A 231 -0.77 -1.78 -4.85
C GLY A 231 -1.73 -2.24 -3.74
N PRO A 232 -2.48 -1.30 -3.12
CA PRO A 232 -3.53 -1.63 -2.17
C PRO A 232 -4.66 -2.36 -2.88
N THR A 233 -5.16 -3.44 -2.30
CA THR A 233 -6.29 -4.18 -2.84
C THR A 233 -7.55 -3.92 -2.03
N GLU A 234 -8.71 -4.32 -2.54
CA GLU A 234 -9.97 -4.25 -1.79
C GLU A 234 -9.96 -5.05 -0.48
N TRP A 235 -8.92 -5.87 -0.26
CA TRP A 235 -8.76 -6.72 0.93
C TRP A 235 -8.30 -5.97 2.18
N LEU A 236 -7.84 -4.72 2.09
CA LEU A 236 -7.27 -3.99 3.22
C LEU A 236 -8.18 -3.94 4.45
N GLU A 237 -9.47 -3.68 4.27
CA GLU A 237 -10.43 -3.65 5.40
C GLU A 237 -10.60 -5.04 6.03
N THR A 238 -10.57 -6.09 5.21
CA THR A 238 -10.65 -7.48 5.70
C THR A 238 -9.41 -7.84 6.51
N LEU A 239 -8.22 -7.47 6.01
CA LEU A 239 -6.95 -7.69 6.71
C LEU A 239 -6.89 -6.94 8.03
N GLU A 240 -7.34 -5.68 8.07
CA GLU A 240 -7.40 -4.87 9.29
C GLU A 240 -8.30 -5.53 10.34
N LEU A 241 -9.51 -5.96 9.96
CA LEU A 241 -10.45 -6.61 10.87
C LEU A 241 -9.88 -7.93 11.43
N LEU A 242 -9.23 -8.73 10.60
CA LEU A 242 -8.65 -10.01 11.01
C LEU A 242 -7.40 -9.81 11.87
N ALA A 243 -6.51 -8.88 11.52
CA ALA A 243 -5.32 -8.54 12.31
C ALA A 243 -5.67 -8.10 13.74
N HIS A 244 -6.81 -7.42 13.92
CA HIS A 244 -7.26 -6.99 15.24
C HIS A 244 -8.01 -8.04 16.05
N HIS A 245 -8.70 -8.99 15.41
CA HIS A 245 -9.80 -9.70 16.04
C HIS A 245 -9.89 -11.20 15.72
N ALA A 246 -8.98 -11.75 14.93
CA ALA A 246 -8.99 -13.15 14.52
C ALA A 246 -7.73 -13.92 14.95
N SER A 247 -7.69 -15.20 14.58
CA SER A 247 -6.51 -16.06 14.69
C SER A 247 -5.43 -15.58 13.71
N GLN A 248 -4.18 -15.90 14.00
CA GLN A 248 -3.07 -15.67 13.07
C GLN A 248 -3.28 -16.42 11.74
N ALA A 249 -3.79 -17.66 11.79
CA ALA A 249 -4.05 -18.46 10.60
C ALA A 249 -5.13 -17.84 9.68
N ALA A 250 -6.20 -17.24 10.24
CA ALA A 250 -7.18 -16.51 9.43
C ALA A 250 -6.58 -15.24 8.81
N PHE A 251 -5.72 -14.54 9.54
CA PHE A 251 -4.98 -13.40 9.00
C PHE A 251 -4.05 -13.83 7.86
N GLU A 252 -3.25 -14.88 8.06
CA GLU A 252 -2.33 -15.44 7.04
C GLU A 252 -3.06 -15.88 5.78
N PHE A 253 -4.21 -16.55 5.91
CA PHE A 253 -5.02 -16.96 4.76
C PHE A 253 -5.58 -15.76 3.99
N ALA A 254 -6.04 -14.71 4.69
CA ALA A 254 -6.48 -13.48 4.05
C ALA A 254 -5.31 -12.71 3.40
N ALA A 255 -4.14 -12.70 4.05
CA ALA A 255 -2.93 -12.09 3.52
C ALA A 255 -2.50 -12.77 2.22
N LEU A 256 -2.55 -14.10 2.18
CA LEU A 256 -2.27 -14.90 0.99
C LEU A 256 -3.15 -14.49 -0.21
N LEU A 257 -4.45 -14.29 0.01
CA LEU A 257 -5.39 -13.80 -1.02
C LEU A 257 -5.05 -12.36 -1.45
N ALA A 258 -4.77 -11.48 -0.49
CA ALA A 258 -4.48 -10.08 -0.74
C ALA A 258 -3.16 -9.86 -1.51
N VAL A 259 -2.08 -10.56 -1.15
CA VAL A 259 -0.80 -10.45 -1.88
C VAL A 259 -0.89 -11.09 -3.26
N SER A 260 -1.68 -12.15 -3.40
CA SER A 260 -1.97 -12.78 -4.70
C SER A 260 -2.77 -11.84 -5.61
N ALA A 261 -3.75 -11.14 -5.06
CA ALA A 261 -4.51 -10.10 -5.75
C ALA A 261 -3.59 -8.95 -6.20
N ALA A 262 -2.76 -8.41 -5.31
CA ALA A 262 -1.83 -7.31 -5.62
C ALA A 262 -0.81 -7.70 -6.70
N ALA A 263 -0.17 -8.86 -6.58
CA ALA A 263 0.76 -9.36 -7.60
C ALA A 263 0.10 -9.59 -8.97
N GLY A 264 -1.20 -9.92 -8.98
CA GLY A 264 -2.00 -10.02 -10.19
C GLY A 264 -2.31 -8.67 -10.82
N ALA A 265 -2.67 -7.69 -10.01
CA ALA A 265 -2.97 -6.33 -10.45
C ALA A 265 -1.74 -5.62 -11.04
N ASP A 266 -0.57 -5.85 -10.46
CA ASP A 266 0.73 -5.31 -10.91
C ASP A 266 1.29 -6.01 -12.16
N ASN A 267 0.63 -7.08 -12.63
CA ASN A 267 1.10 -7.83 -13.79
C ASN A 267 0.89 -7.05 -15.10
N GLU A 268 1.97 -6.44 -15.60
CA GLU A 268 1.98 -5.67 -16.85
C GLU A 268 1.70 -6.53 -18.11
N LEU A 269 1.72 -7.86 -18.01
CA LEU A 269 1.47 -8.75 -19.15
C LEU A 269 0.00 -8.81 -19.57
N TRP A 270 -0.93 -8.36 -18.72
CA TRP A 270 -2.37 -8.40 -18.98
C TRP A 270 -2.86 -6.99 -19.25
N ASP A 271 -3.20 -6.62 -20.48
CA ASP A 271 -3.75 -5.30 -20.75
C ASP A 271 -5.27 -5.33 -21.04
N SER A 272 -5.83 -4.20 -21.46
CA SER A 272 -7.25 -4.10 -21.76
C SER A 272 -7.69 -4.92 -22.97
N GLU A 273 -6.77 -5.41 -23.79
CA GLU A 273 -7.07 -6.34 -24.90
C GLU A 273 -7.23 -7.79 -24.40
N ASP A 274 -6.71 -8.13 -23.23
CA ASP A 274 -6.73 -9.48 -22.65
C ASP A 274 -7.99 -9.79 -21.83
N VAL A 275 -8.89 -8.83 -21.62
CA VAL A 275 -10.09 -8.93 -20.76
C VAL A 275 -10.91 -10.20 -21.03
N GLU A 276 -11.14 -10.55 -22.30
CA GLU A 276 -11.89 -11.75 -22.66
C GLU A 276 -11.19 -13.04 -22.22
N ALA A 277 -9.86 -13.10 -22.34
CA ALA A 277 -9.07 -14.24 -21.87
C ALA A 277 -9.10 -14.35 -20.34
N MET A 278 -9.12 -13.21 -19.63
CA MET A 278 -9.28 -13.17 -18.18
C MET A 278 -10.61 -13.78 -17.74
N LEU A 279 -11.70 -13.35 -18.39
CA LEU A 279 -13.05 -13.84 -18.08
C LEU A 279 -13.16 -15.34 -18.38
N GLN A 280 -12.58 -15.80 -19.48
CA GLN A 280 -12.52 -17.24 -19.80
C GLN A 280 -11.78 -18.04 -18.73
N CYS A 281 -10.74 -17.46 -18.11
CA CYS A 281 -10.03 -18.11 -17.00
C CYS A 281 -10.92 -18.28 -15.75
N LEU A 282 -11.78 -17.30 -15.46
CA LEU A 282 -12.74 -17.37 -14.35
C LEU A 282 -13.89 -18.37 -14.60
N GLU A 283 -14.16 -18.70 -15.87
CA GLU A 283 -15.15 -19.72 -16.24
C GLU A 283 -14.63 -21.16 -16.07
N ILE A 284 -13.31 -21.34 -15.86
CA ILE A 284 -12.72 -22.67 -15.63
C ILE A 284 -13.25 -23.20 -14.30
N ALA A 285 -14.21 -24.11 -14.38
CA ALA A 285 -14.87 -24.65 -13.20
C ALA A 285 -13.88 -25.29 -12.21
N ARG A 286 -13.99 -24.91 -10.94
CA ARG A 286 -13.26 -25.47 -9.79
C ARG A 286 -13.41 -27.00 -9.62
N GLU A 287 -14.32 -27.62 -10.36
CA GLU A 287 -14.57 -29.06 -10.33
C GLU A 287 -13.47 -29.90 -11.03
N ALA A 288 -12.58 -29.26 -11.81
CA ALA A 288 -11.42 -29.89 -12.44
C ALA A 288 -10.10 -29.16 -12.12
N PRO A 289 -9.71 -29.06 -10.83
CA PRO A 289 -8.64 -28.17 -10.38
C PRO A 289 -7.29 -28.51 -11.02
N GLY A 290 -6.96 -29.79 -11.22
CA GLY A 290 -5.72 -30.17 -11.91
C GLY A 290 -5.64 -29.74 -13.38
N GLU A 291 -6.77 -29.63 -14.09
CA GLU A 291 -6.79 -29.09 -15.46
C GLU A 291 -6.69 -27.56 -15.46
N ALA A 292 -7.32 -26.90 -14.49
CA ALA A 292 -7.24 -25.46 -14.28
C ALA A 292 -5.82 -25.01 -13.93
N VAL A 293 -5.19 -25.67 -12.96
CA VAL A 293 -3.79 -25.42 -12.55
C VAL A 293 -2.83 -25.62 -13.72
N ALA A 294 -3.05 -26.65 -14.55
CA ALA A 294 -2.22 -26.86 -15.73
C ALA A 294 -2.35 -25.71 -16.74
N GLN A 295 -3.54 -25.13 -16.90
CA GLN A 295 -3.76 -23.96 -17.76
C GLN A 295 -3.10 -22.70 -17.19
N PHE A 296 -3.30 -22.43 -15.90
CA PHE A 296 -2.68 -21.29 -15.21
C PHE A 296 -1.15 -21.38 -15.20
N SER A 297 -0.60 -22.57 -14.94
CA SER A 297 0.84 -22.82 -14.98
C SER A 297 1.42 -22.63 -16.39
N ALA A 298 0.66 -22.98 -17.43
CA ALA A 298 1.12 -22.85 -18.82
C ALA A 298 1.14 -21.40 -19.32
N SER A 299 0.35 -20.49 -18.74
CA SER A 299 0.34 -19.07 -19.15
C SER A 299 1.59 -18.32 -18.67
N GLY A 300 2.24 -18.79 -17.60
CA GLY A 300 3.38 -18.13 -16.96
C GLY A 300 3.03 -16.84 -16.21
N GLN A 301 1.80 -16.34 -16.36
CA GLN A 301 1.33 -15.08 -15.77
C GLN A 301 0.88 -15.24 -14.32
N PHE A 302 0.57 -16.47 -13.90
CA PHE A 302 0.14 -16.79 -12.53
C PHE A 302 1.24 -17.46 -11.70
N GLY A 303 2.50 -17.27 -12.06
CA GLY A 303 3.62 -17.94 -11.40
C GLY A 303 3.64 -17.73 -9.88
N PHE A 304 3.32 -16.51 -9.42
CA PHE A 304 3.23 -16.19 -8.00
C PHE A 304 2.10 -16.95 -7.30
N GLN A 305 0.89 -16.91 -7.86
CA GLN A 305 -0.27 -17.59 -7.30
C GLN A 305 -0.08 -19.12 -7.29
N MET A 306 0.53 -19.68 -8.33
CA MET A 306 0.85 -21.11 -8.39
C MET A 306 1.96 -21.52 -7.41
N ALA A 307 2.91 -20.62 -7.12
CA ALA A 307 3.98 -20.90 -6.16
C ALA A 307 3.48 -20.88 -4.71
N LEU A 308 2.55 -19.97 -4.40
CA LEU A 308 1.99 -19.81 -3.06
C LEU A 308 0.85 -20.79 -2.77
N GLY A 309 0.15 -21.27 -3.79
CA GLY A 309 -0.90 -22.28 -3.65
C GLY A 309 -0.32 -23.69 -3.53
N GLU A 310 -0.12 -24.17 -2.30
CA GLU A 310 0.39 -25.54 -2.05
C GLU A 310 -0.56 -26.64 -2.58
N GLU A 311 -1.86 -26.34 -2.67
CA GLU A 311 -2.92 -27.22 -3.14
C GLU A 311 -3.55 -26.68 -4.44
N ASP A 312 -4.01 -27.58 -5.33
CA ASP A 312 -4.52 -27.19 -6.65
C ASP A 312 -5.74 -26.24 -6.56
N ASP A 313 -6.64 -26.45 -5.60
CA ASP A 313 -7.82 -25.62 -5.40
C ASP A 313 -7.48 -24.24 -4.80
N LEU A 314 -6.52 -24.19 -3.89
CA LEU A 314 -5.96 -22.94 -3.38
C LEU A 314 -5.29 -22.15 -4.49
N ALA A 315 -4.42 -22.78 -5.29
CA ALA A 315 -3.76 -22.14 -6.42
C ALA A 315 -4.77 -21.51 -7.40
N VAL A 316 -5.86 -22.21 -7.71
CA VAL A 316 -6.96 -21.68 -8.53
C VAL A 316 -7.63 -20.49 -7.85
N LEU A 317 -7.94 -20.57 -6.56
CA LEU A 317 -8.52 -19.46 -5.80
C LEU A 317 -7.62 -18.20 -5.81
N LEU A 318 -6.30 -18.38 -5.65
CA LEU A 318 -5.34 -17.28 -5.70
C LEU A 318 -5.26 -16.64 -7.10
N ALA A 319 -5.33 -17.46 -8.16
CA ALA A 319 -5.40 -16.97 -9.53
C ALA A 319 -6.70 -16.20 -9.79
N GLU A 320 -7.85 -16.67 -9.28
CA GLU A 320 -9.12 -15.94 -9.37
C GLU A 320 -9.04 -14.57 -8.68
N ALA A 321 -8.43 -14.49 -7.49
CA ALA A 321 -8.22 -13.22 -6.77
C ALA A 321 -7.33 -12.25 -7.56
N ALA A 322 -6.25 -12.77 -8.18
CA ALA A 322 -5.37 -12.01 -9.06
C ALA A 322 -6.09 -11.45 -10.29
N ILE A 323 -6.89 -12.28 -10.97
CA ILE A 323 -7.68 -11.88 -12.14
C ILE A 323 -8.71 -10.83 -11.76
N HIS A 324 -9.42 -11.05 -10.65
CA HIS A 324 -10.42 -10.12 -10.14
C HIS A 324 -9.82 -8.73 -9.96
N GLU A 325 -8.72 -8.62 -9.22
CA GLU A 325 -8.07 -7.34 -8.95
C GLU A 325 -7.53 -6.68 -10.23
N ARG A 326 -7.00 -7.46 -11.19
CA ARG A 326 -6.56 -6.92 -12.48
C ARG A 326 -7.71 -6.31 -13.28
N LEU A 327 -8.87 -6.96 -13.31
CA LEU A 327 -10.07 -6.41 -13.96
C LEU A 327 -10.48 -5.08 -13.31
N LEU A 328 -10.45 -5.00 -11.96
CA LEU A 328 -10.74 -3.75 -11.25
C LEU A 328 -9.75 -2.63 -11.61
N ALA A 329 -8.45 -2.95 -11.64
CA ALA A 329 -7.40 -1.99 -12.00
C ALA A 329 -7.57 -1.45 -13.42
N LEU A 330 -8.13 -2.25 -14.33
CA LEU A 330 -8.48 -1.84 -15.71
C LEU A 330 -9.82 -1.10 -15.81
N GLY A 331 -10.58 -1.00 -14.71
CA GLY A 331 -11.92 -0.40 -14.69
C GLY A 331 -13.00 -1.27 -15.33
N GLU A 332 -12.75 -2.56 -15.47
CA GLU A 332 -13.66 -3.53 -16.07
C GLU A 332 -14.51 -4.25 -15.00
N ALA A 333 -15.65 -4.79 -15.42
CA ALA A 333 -16.52 -5.54 -14.53
C ALA A 333 -15.96 -6.95 -14.29
N SER A 334 -16.09 -7.45 -13.05
CA SER A 334 -15.62 -8.77 -12.65
C SER A 334 -16.76 -9.61 -12.04
N PRO A 335 -16.84 -10.92 -12.36
CA PRO A 335 -17.80 -11.83 -11.73
C PRO A 335 -17.43 -12.17 -10.28
N GLY A 336 -16.31 -11.65 -9.76
CA GLY A 336 -15.86 -11.86 -8.40
C GLY A 336 -14.96 -13.09 -8.24
N VAL A 337 -14.66 -13.40 -6.98
CA VAL A 337 -13.84 -14.54 -6.56
C VAL A 337 -14.76 -15.62 -6.00
N GLY A 338 -14.58 -16.87 -6.42
CA GLY A 338 -15.48 -17.94 -6.02
C GLY A 338 -15.44 -18.20 -4.51
N GLY A 339 -16.60 -18.50 -3.94
CA GLY A 339 -16.78 -18.63 -2.48
C GLY A 339 -17.06 -17.30 -1.76
N LEU A 340 -16.93 -16.16 -2.46
CA LEU A 340 -17.25 -14.82 -1.96
C LEU A 340 -18.43 -14.24 -2.74
N PRO A 341 -19.68 -14.49 -2.30
CA PRO A 341 -20.88 -14.24 -3.11
C PRO A 341 -21.17 -12.77 -3.44
N LEU A 342 -20.47 -11.83 -2.79
CA LEU A 342 -20.65 -10.38 -2.99
C LEU A 342 -19.40 -9.68 -3.53
N SER A 343 -18.35 -10.44 -3.87
CA SER A 343 -17.11 -9.88 -4.43
C SER A 343 -17.24 -9.45 -5.89
N ALA A 344 -18.32 -9.80 -6.58
CA ALA A 344 -18.57 -9.32 -7.94
C ALA A 344 -18.78 -7.80 -7.96
N THR A 345 -18.59 -7.16 -9.12
CA THR A 345 -18.75 -5.70 -9.28
C THR A 345 -20.05 -5.28 -9.95
N ASP A 346 -20.81 -6.23 -10.50
CA ASP A 346 -22.07 -6.00 -11.21
C ASP A 346 -23.20 -6.86 -10.61
N LEU A 347 -24.43 -6.32 -10.67
CA LEU A 347 -25.65 -6.94 -10.13
C LEU A 347 -25.96 -8.28 -10.80
N GLU A 348 -25.56 -8.48 -12.06
CA GLU A 348 -25.75 -9.75 -12.77
C GLU A 348 -25.04 -10.92 -12.07
N TRP A 349 -23.89 -10.66 -11.44
CA TRP A 349 -23.05 -11.67 -10.80
C TRP A 349 -23.09 -11.64 -9.26
N ALA A 350 -23.85 -10.72 -8.67
CA ALA A 350 -24.07 -10.62 -7.22
C ALA A 350 -25.53 -10.97 -6.82
N PRO A 351 -26.00 -12.21 -7.08
CA PRO A 351 -27.37 -12.60 -6.76
C PRO A 351 -27.63 -12.62 -5.25
N LEU A 352 -28.61 -11.81 -4.83
CA LEU A 352 -28.99 -11.62 -3.42
C LEU A 352 -29.33 -12.93 -2.69
N ASP A 353 -29.99 -13.87 -3.38
CA ASP A 353 -30.39 -15.16 -2.81
C ASP A 353 -29.18 -16.05 -2.46
N VAL A 354 -28.11 -16.01 -3.25
CA VAL A 354 -26.87 -16.72 -2.95
C VAL A 354 -26.17 -16.12 -1.72
N ALA A 355 -26.16 -14.79 -1.61
CA ALA A 355 -25.61 -14.12 -0.43
C ALA A 355 -26.44 -14.42 0.83
N GLU A 356 -27.78 -14.45 0.73
CA GLU A 356 -28.67 -14.84 1.82
C GLU A 356 -28.40 -16.28 2.29
N GLU A 357 -28.34 -17.24 1.36
CA GLU A 357 -28.04 -18.64 1.69
C GLU A 357 -26.66 -18.78 2.35
N PHE A 358 -25.66 -18.04 1.85
CA PHE A 358 -24.33 -18.01 2.44
C PHE A 358 -24.37 -17.54 3.90
N PHE A 359 -25.03 -16.41 4.19
CA PHE A 359 -25.13 -15.88 5.56
C PHE A 359 -25.92 -16.81 6.49
N GLU A 360 -27.02 -17.40 6.01
CA GLU A 360 -27.79 -18.37 6.78
C GLU A 360 -26.96 -19.60 7.16
N ARG A 361 -26.17 -20.12 6.21
CA ARG A 361 -25.24 -21.22 6.45
C ARG A 361 -24.18 -20.85 7.49
N MET A 362 -23.61 -19.65 7.40
CA MET A 362 -22.59 -19.18 8.35
C MET A 362 -23.17 -18.95 9.76
N LEU A 363 -24.40 -18.46 9.88
CA LEU A 363 -25.09 -18.34 11.17
C LEU A 363 -25.45 -19.71 11.79
N ALA A 364 -25.75 -20.70 10.95
CA ALA A 364 -26.06 -22.05 11.39
C ALA A 364 -24.81 -22.87 11.73
N ALA A 365 -23.64 -22.48 11.22
CA ALA A 365 -22.37 -23.08 11.56
C ALA A 365 -22.04 -22.80 13.04
N GLY A 366 -21.53 -23.81 13.74
CA GLY A 366 -21.12 -23.66 15.13
C GLY A 366 -19.79 -22.92 15.24
N GLU A 367 -18.72 -23.63 14.94
CA GLU A 367 -17.36 -23.09 14.85
C GLU A 367 -17.00 -22.95 13.37
N LEU A 368 -16.46 -21.79 12.98
CA LEU A 368 -16.01 -21.52 11.62
C LEU A 368 -14.54 -21.93 11.50
N SER A 369 -14.17 -22.54 10.36
CA SER A 369 -12.76 -22.63 10.00
C SER A 369 -12.20 -21.24 9.71
N ASP A 370 -10.86 -21.13 9.67
CA ASP A 370 -10.20 -19.87 9.34
C ASP A 370 -10.60 -19.39 7.93
N GLU A 371 -10.71 -20.27 6.92
CA GLU A 371 -11.15 -19.85 5.59
C GLU A 371 -12.62 -19.40 5.58
N ALA A 372 -13.49 -20.08 6.32
CA ALA A 372 -14.90 -19.69 6.43
C ALA A 372 -15.07 -18.36 7.18
N LEU A 373 -14.21 -18.09 8.16
CA LEU A 373 -14.14 -16.81 8.86
C LEU A 373 -13.71 -15.70 7.91
N VAL A 374 -12.65 -15.90 7.12
CA VAL A 374 -12.19 -14.93 6.12
C VAL A 374 -13.28 -14.64 5.09
N ALA A 375 -13.90 -15.69 4.52
CA ALA A 375 -14.97 -15.53 3.55
C ALA A 375 -16.16 -14.75 4.12
N LEU A 376 -16.55 -15.02 5.36
CA LEU A 376 -17.63 -14.30 6.03
C LEU A 376 -17.28 -12.83 6.27
N VAL A 377 -16.10 -12.54 6.81
CA VAL A 377 -15.67 -11.16 7.06
C VAL A 377 -15.60 -10.37 5.75
N ARG A 378 -14.96 -10.93 4.71
CA ARG A 378 -14.87 -10.27 3.40
C ARG A 378 -16.26 -10.01 2.79
N THR A 379 -17.15 -11.00 2.82
CA THR A 379 -18.52 -10.84 2.30
C THR A 379 -19.33 -9.78 3.07
N LEU A 380 -19.08 -9.60 4.38
CA LEU A 380 -19.71 -8.54 5.16
C LEU A 380 -19.16 -7.15 4.79
N VAL A 381 -17.86 -7.04 4.51
CA VAL A 381 -17.24 -5.82 3.97
C VAL A 381 -17.84 -5.48 2.60
N ASP A 382 -17.94 -6.45 1.70
CA ASP A 382 -18.53 -6.26 0.37
C ASP A 382 -20.01 -5.84 0.48
N LEU A 383 -20.78 -6.44 1.41
CA LEU A 383 -22.17 -6.05 1.65
C LEU A 383 -22.31 -4.58 2.06
N ARG A 384 -21.36 -4.06 2.87
CA ARG A 384 -21.34 -2.64 3.23
C ARG A 384 -21.18 -1.78 1.98
N GLN A 385 -20.18 -2.07 1.16
CA GLN A 385 -19.89 -1.32 -0.07
C GLN A 385 -21.07 -1.39 -1.05
N TRP A 386 -21.65 -2.57 -1.25
CA TRP A 386 -22.85 -2.75 -2.06
C TRP A 386 -24.06 -1.97 -1.53
N SER A 387 -24.24 -1.91 -0.21
CA SER A 387 -25.35 -1.15 0.38
C SER A 387 -25.22 0.37 0.23
N GLU A 388 -23.98 0.87 0.11
CA GLU A 388 -23.68 2.28 -0.16
C GLU A 388 -23.90 2.61 -1.64
N ARG A 389 -23.47 1.72 -2.56
CA ARG A 389 -23.60 1.89 -4.01
C ARG A 389 -25.02 1.65 -4.52
N GLU A 390 -25.66 0.60 -4.03
CA GLU A 390 -26.95 0.07 -4.50
C GLU A 390 -27.93 -0.13 -3.31
N PRO A 391 -28.31 0.96 -2.60
CA PRO A 391 -29.12 0.87 -1.38
C PRO A 391 -30.51 0.26 -1.63
N GLU A 392 -31.07 0.41 -2.83
CA GLU A 392 -32.38 -0.15 -3.19
C GLU A 392 -32.35 -1.69 -3.25
N HIS A 393 -31.21 -2.27 -3.64
CA HIS A 393 -31.03 -3.71 -3.79
C HIS A 393 -30.51 -4.36 -2.50
N PHE A 394 -29.48 -3.77 -1.87
CA PHE A 394 -28.77 -4.39 -0.75
C PHE A 394 -29.11 -3.82 0.63
N GLY A 395 -29.75 -2.65 0.71
CA GLY A 395 -29.98 -1.98 2.00
C GLY A 395 -30.78 -2.81 3.01
N ALA A 396 -31.78 -3.56 2.55
CA ALA A 396 -32.57 -4.44 3.41
C ALA A 396 -31.77 -5.65 3.93
N LEU A 397 -30.92 -6.24 3.07
CA LEU A 397 -30.02 -7.32 3.44
C LEU A 397 -28.98 -6.80 4.45
N ALA A 398 -28.32 -5.69 4.15
CA ALA A 398 -27.34 -5.04 5.02
C ALA A 398 -27.89 -4.78 6.43
N ALA A 399 -29.06 -4.14 6.55
CA ALA A 399 -29.66 -3.87 7.86
C ALA A 399 -29.99 -5.14 8.66
N ARG A 400 -30.44 -6.21 7.98
CA ARG A 400 -30.74 -7.50 8.63
C ARG A 400 -29.46 -8.22 9.08
N THR A 401 -28.49 -8.30 8.17
CA THR A 401 -27.19 -8.97 8.37
C THR A 401 -26.39 -8.28 9.46
N ALA A 402 -26.33 -6.94 9.47
CA ALA A 402 -25.67 -6.17 10.52
C ALA A 402 -26.22 -6.52 11.91
N LYS A 403 -27.55 -6.53 12.06
CA LYS A 403 -28.20 -6.92 13.31
C LYS A 403 -27.88 -8.35 13.76
N GLN A 404 -27.78 -9.30 12.82
CA GLN A 404 -27.50 -10.70 13.12
C GLN A 404 -26.04 -10.89 13.54
N PHE A 405 -25.09 -10.31 12.81
CA PHE A 405 -23.66 -10.57 12.99
C PHE A 405 -22.98 -9.65 14.01
N LYS A 406 -23.53 -8.49 14.38
CA LYS A 406 -23.01 -7.65 15.48
C LYS A 406 -22.85 -8.38 16.82
N ALA A 407 -23.65 -9.42 17.05
CA ALA A 407 -23.62 -10.23 18.26
C ALA A 407 -22.90 -11.58 18.06
N HIS A 408 -22.18 -11.75 16.94
CA HIS A 408 -21.50 -12.99 16.63
C HIS A 408 -20.35 -13.26 17.62
N PRO A 409 -20.07 -14.53 17.98
CA PRO A 409 -19.00 -14.87 18.92
C PRO A 409 -17.58 -14.48 18.45
N SER A 410 -17.35 -14.51 17.14
CA SER A 410 -16.10 -14.01 16.54
C SER A 410 -16.09 -12.48 16.55
N ALA A 411 -15.08 -11.89 17.17
CA ALA A 411 -14.91 -10.45 17.27
C ALA A 411 -14.73 -9.79 15.88
N ALA A 412 -14.04 -10.45 14.95
CA ALA A 412 -13.87 -9.94 13.59
C ALA A 412 -15.22 -9.83 12.85
N VAL A 413 -16.06 -10.85 12.97
CA VAL A 413 -17.42 -10.88 12.38
C VAL A 413 -18.32 -9.84 13.04
N ALA A 414 -18.25 -9.71 14.38
CA ALA A 414 -18.99 -8.71 15.12
C ALA A 414 -18.59 -7.27 14.71
N ALA A 415 -17.30 -7.02 14.54
CA ALA A 415 -16.77 -5.75 14.07
C ALA A 415 -17.20 -5.45 12.62
N ALA A 416 -17.08 -6.42 11.71
CA ALA A 416 -17.55 -6.30 10.33
C ALA A 416 -19.06 -5.98 10.27
N GLY A 417 -19.87 -6.72 11.03
CA GLY A 417 -21.31 -6.46 11.16
C GLY A 417 -21.63 -5.10 11.78
N ALA A 418 -20.79 -4.62 12.71
CA ALA A 418 -20.93 -3.28 13.30
C ALA A 418 -20.70 -2.18 12.26
N ARG A 419 -19.70 -2.34 11.38
CA ARG A 419 -19.34 -1.37 10.34
C ARG A 419 -20.40 -1.19 9.26
N ILE A 420 -21.20 -2.22 8.94
CA ILE A 420 -22.31 -2.09 7.98
C ILE A 420 -23.31 -0.98 8.38
N GLU A 421 -23.54 -0.79 9.69
CA GLU A 421 -24.47 0.23 10.21
C GLU A 421 -23.78 1.54 10.62
N GLN A 422 -22.44 1.60 10.63
CA GLN A 422 -21.75 2.81 11.03
C GLN A 422 -21.87 3.87 9.92
N GLU A 423 -22.68 4.90 10.15
CA GLU A 423 -22.45 6.19 9.52
C GLU A 423 -21.02 6.62 9.88
N ALA A 424 -20.21 7.01 8.90
CA ALA A 424 -18.78 7.27 9.02
C ALA A 424 -18.43 8.45 9.96
N SER A 425 -18.71 8.32 11.26
CA SER A 425 -18.51 9.33 12.30
C SER A 425 -17.24 9.08 13.12
N PHE A 426 -16.24 8.40 12.55
CA PHE A 426 -14.90 8.41 13.16
C PHE A 426 -14.25 9.77 12.93
N GLU A 427 -13.68 10.34 13.97
CA GLU A 427 -12.96 11.62 13.88
C GLU A 427 -11.70 11.41 13.02
N HIS A 428 -11.44 12.31 12.05
CA HIS A 428 -10.25 12.25 11.18
C HIS A 428 -8.95 12.12 11.99
N GLU A 429 -8.91 12.70 13.19
CA GLU A 429 -7.77 12.61 14.10
C GLU A 429 -7.45 11.16 14.52
N ILE A 430 -8.46 10.34 14.81
CA ILE A 430 -8.27 8.93 15.20
C ILE A 430 -7.73 8.12 14.02
N ILE A 431 -8.27 8.37 12.83
CA ILE A 431 -7.83 7.70 11.61
C ILE A 431 -6.39 8.11 11.29
N ALA A 432 -6.07 9.40 11.39
CA ALA A 432 -4.72 9.91 11.16
C ALA A 432 -3.69 9.32 12.16
N GLN A 433 -4.06 9.16 13.42
CA GLN A 433 -3.20 8.49 14.41
C GLN A 433 -3.01 7.00 14.07
N THR A 434 -4.05 6.33 13.60
CA THR A 434 -4.00 4.92 13.20
C THR A 434 -3.17 4.70 11.93
N ALA A 435 -3.25 5.63 10.97
CA ALA A 435 -2.49 5.63 9.71
C ALA A 435 -0.98 5.76 9.89
N ARG A 436 -0.49 6.09 11.09
CA ARG A 436 0.94 6.10 11.44
C ARG A 436 1.51 4.71 11.74
N ARG A 437 0.67 3.69 11.82
CA ARG A 437 1.13 2.30 11.97
C ARG A 437 1.79 1.83 10.68
N GLU A 438 2.77 0.96 10.80
CA GLU A 438 3.49 0.39 9.66
C GLU A 438 2.77 -0.81 9.04
N ASP A 439 1.77 -1.38 9.71
CA ASP A 439 1.08 -2.58 9.26
C ASP A 439 -0.19 -2.30 8.43
N VAL A 440 -0.90 -3.37 8.06
CA VAL A 440 -2.12 -3.31 7.21
C VAL A 440 -3.22 -2.44 7.81
N ILE A 441 -3.26 -2.28 9.13
CA ILE A 441 -4.20 -1.40 9.83
C ILE A 441 -3.88 0.06 9.49
N GLY A 442 -2.59 0.41 9.42
CA GLY A 442 -2.13 1.73 8.98
C GLY A 442 -2.52 2.01 7.53
N LEU A 443 -2.31 1.04 6.63
CA LEU A 443 -2.69 1.16 5.21
C LEU A 443 -4.20 1.35 5.04
N ASP A 444 -5.03 0.56 5.74
CA ASP A 444 -6.48 0.72 5.67
C ASP A 444 -6.94 2.08 6.21
N ALA A 445 -6.32 2.58 7.27
CA ALA A 445 -6.62 3.92 7.79
C ALA A 445 -6.30 5.04 6.77
N VAL A 446 -5.21 4.90 6.00
CA VAL A 446 -4.90 5.84 4.90
C VAL A 446 -5.96 5.75 3.80
N ARG A 447 -6.35 4.53 3.37
CA ARG A 447 -7.43 4.31 2.40
C ARG A 447 -8.72 5.00 2.86
N GLN A 448 -9.09 4.86 4.13
CA GLN A 448 -10.26 5.52 4.70
C GLN A 448 -10.15 7.06 4.66
N LEU A 449 -8.95 7.65 4.85
CA LEU A 449 -8.76 9.10 4.67
C LEU A 449 -9.00 9.51 3.22
N VAL A 450 -8.50 8.74 2.25
CA VAL A 450 -8.70 9.00 0.82
C VAL A 450 -10.18 8.94 0.44
N GLU A 451 -10.90 7.91 0.89
CA GLU A 451 -12.33 7.72 0.60
C GLU A 451 -13.22 8.82 1.19
N ARG A 452 -12.88 9.31 2.38
CA ARG A 452 -13.63 10.40 3.04
C ARG A 452 -13.40 11.74 2.36
N GLY A 453 -12.18 11.97 1.89
CA GLY A 453 -11.77 13.21 1.24
C GLY A 453 -11.95 14.46 2.09
N GLY A 454 -11.97 15.62 1.43
CA GLY A 454 -12.09 16.93 2.08
C GLY A 454 -10.82 17.47 2.73
N ASP A 455 -10.91 18.69 3.27
CA ASP A 455 -9.76 19.47 3.75
C ASP A 455 -9.05 18.82 4.95
N GLU A 456 -9.82 18.22 5.88
CA GLU A 456 -9.27 17.57 7.09
C GLU A 456 -8.51 16.29 6.75
N ALA A 457 -9.04 15.45 5.85
CA ALA A 457 -8.36 14.24 5.40
C ALA A 457 -7.08 14.60 4.61
N LEU A 458 -7.14 15.62 3.75
CA LEU A 458 -5.99 16.09 3.01
C LEU A 458 -4.89 16.63 3.95
N ALA A 459 -5.26 17.39 4.98
CA ALA A 459 -4.31 17.85 6.00
C ALA A 459 -3.67 16.69 6.76
N ALA A 460 -4.46 15.69 7.17
CA ALA A 460 -3.96 14.49 7.84
C ALA A 460 -2.98 13.69 6.95
N LEU A 461 -3.28 13.54 5.66
CA LEU A 461 -2.40 12.88 4.71
C LEU A 461 -1.10 13.66 4.48
N VAL A 462 -1.14 15.00 4.51
CA VAL A 462 0.09 15.83 4.46
C VAL A 462 0.95 15.59 5.71
N GLU A 463 0.35 15.51 6.89
CA GLU A 463 1.09 15.20 8.12
C GLU A 463 1.73 13.80 8.08
N LEU A 464 1.03 12.81 7.51
CA LEU A 464 1.55 11.45 7.29
C LEU A 464 2.69 11.45 6.27
N TRP A 465 2.54 12.15 5.15
CA TRP A 465 3.59 12.24 4.14
C TRP A 465 4.86 12.88 4.70
N VAL A 466 4.73 13.89 5.58
CA VAL A 466 5.88 14.61 6.17
C VAL A 466 6.51 13.87 7.34
N GLY A 467 5.75 13.08 8.11
CA GLY A 467 6.25 12.54 9.39
C GLY A 467 5.63 11.22 9.84
N GLY A 468 4.99 10.47 8.95
CA GLY A 468 4.67 9.06 9.13
C GLY A 468 5.88 8.16 8.79
N PRO A 469 5.75 6.83 8.97
CA PRO A 469 6.76 5.85 8.57
C PRO A 469 7.31 6.09 7.16
N LEU A 470 8.63 5.99 7.00
CA LEU A 470 9.30 6.28 5.73
C LEU A 470 8.94 5.26 4.66
N GLU A 471 8.78 4.01 5.06
CA GLU A 471 8.40 2.85 4.26
C GLU A 471 7.01 2.98 3.64
N ARG A 472 6.23 3.97 4.08
CA ARG A 472 4.90 4.30 3.56
C ARG A 472 4.88 5.65 2.84
N ALA A 473 6.00 6.36 2.77
CA ALA A 473 6.06 7.69 2.17
C ALA A 473 5.61 7.75 0.71
N PRO A 474 6.00 6.80 -0.19
CA PRO A 474 5.47 6.76 -1.54
C PRO A 474 3.94 6.60 -1.57
N PHE A 475 3.41 5.68 -0.75
CA PHE A 475 1.98 5.42 -0.63
C PHE A 475 1.21 6.64 -0.10
N TYR A 476 1.72 7.36 0.91
CA TYR A 476 1.13 8.61 1.39
C TYR A 476 1.10 9.70 0.30
N ARG A 477 2.19 9.82 -0.46
CA ARG A 477 2.29 10.78 -1.56
C ARG A 477 1.27 10.48 -2.66
N GLU A 478 1.12 9.21 -3.04
CA GLU A 478 0.13 8.78 -4.03
C GLU A 478 -1.30 8.98 -3.53
N SER A 479 -1.54 8.64 -2.26
CA SER A 479 -2.84 8.86 -1.60
C SER A 479 -3.25 10.33 -1.64
N LEU A 480 -2.32 11.27 -1.46
CA LEU A 480 -2.59 12.71 -1.59
C LEU A 480 -3.08 13.13 -2.98
N ILE A 481 -2.65 12.44 -4.03
CA ILE A 481 -3.07 12.69 -5.42
C ILE A 481 -4.46 12.10 -5.68
N GLN A 482 -4.78 10.98 -5.03
CA GLN A 482 -6.05 10.26 -5.20
C GLN A 482 -7.22 10.86 -4.42
N VAL A 483 -6.96 11.67 -3.39
CA VAL A 483 -8.02 12.36 -2.62
C VAL A 483 -8.89 13.19 -3.56
N ARG A 484 -10.14 12.76 -3.76
CA ARG A 484 -11.13 13.55 -4.47
C ARG A 484 -11.58 14.68 -3.54
N ALA A 485 -11.34 15.92 -3.96
CA ALA A 485 -11.61 17.13 -3.17
C ALA A 485 -13.09 17.49 -3.06
#